data_AF-A0A7G9Z7U0-F1
#
_entry.id   AF-A0A7G9Z7U0-F1
#
_cell.length_a   1.000
_cell.length_b   1.000
_cell.length_c   1.000
_cell.angle_alpha   90.00
_cell.angle_beta   90.00
_cell.angle_gamma   90.00
#
_symmetry.space_group_name_H-M   'P 1'
#
loop_
_entity.id
_entity.type
_entity.pdbx_description
1 polymer ?
#
loop_
_entity_poly.entity_id
_entity_poly.type
_entity_poly.pdbx_seq_one_letter_code
_entity_poly.pdbx_strand_id
1 'polypeptide(L)' 'MKGTKRILKAISDFDAFSLLGGGHTSAAISELGMDKCDHVHVSLAGGAFLRYLLGKPLPGIEVLKKQ' A
#
# COMPACT_ATOMS: atom_id res chain seq x y z
N MET A 1 2.47 14.18 13.42
CA MET A 1 2.10 13.85 12.02
C MET A 1 2.65 14.76 10.92
N LYS A 2 3.33 15.89 11.21
CA LYS A 2 3.80 16.84 10.17
C LYS A 2 4.71 16.19 9.10
N GLY A 3 5.61 15.29 9.51
CA GLY A 3 6.49 14.56 8.59
C GLY A 3 5.74 13.58 7.68
N THR A 4 4.94 12.68 8.27
CA THR A 4 4.11 11.71 7.54
C THR A 4 3.20 12.38 6.51
N LYS A 5 2.54 13.47 6.91
CA LYS A 5 1.67 14.25 6.00
C LYS A 5 2.46 14.83 4.82
N ARG A 6 3.68 15.30 5.04
CA ARG A 6 4.53 15.85 3.96
C ARG A 6 4.95 14.76 2.97
N ILE A 7 5.31 13.58 3.46
CA ILE A 7 5.69 12.44 2.61
C ILE A 7 4.48 11.96 1.80
N LEU A 8 3.34 11.72 2.46
CA LEU A 8 2.13 11.27 1.80
C LEU A 8 1.64 12.30 0.77
N LYS A 9 1.67 13.59 1.09
CA LYS A 9 1.36 14.64 0.11
C LYS A 9 2.31 14.62 -1.09
N ALA A 10 3.61 14.47 -0.89
CA ALA A 10 4.57 14.38 -1.99
C ALA A 10 4.30 13.17 -2.91
N ILE A 11 3.85 12.04 -2.34
CA ILE A 11 3.44 10.86 -3.10
C ILE A 11 2.17 11.14 -3.91
N SER A 12 1.18 11.78 -3.29
CA SER A 12 -0.08 12.17 -3.93
C SER A 12 0.05 13.21 -5.04
N ASP A 13 1.04 14.09 -4.95
CA ASP A 13 1.27 15.17 -5.90
C ASP A 13 2.08 14.69 -7.12
N PHE A 14 2.62 13.46 -7.09
CA PHE A 14 3.44 12.89 -8.15
C PHE A 14 2.64 11.94 -9.04
N ASP A 15 2.71 12.13 -10.35
CA ASP A 15 1.98 11.31 -11.33
C ASP A 15 2.71 9.99 -11.61
N ALA A 16 2.77 9.12 -10.60
CA ALA A 16 3.24 7.76 -10.75
C ALA A 16 2.43 6.78 -9.91
N PHE A 17 2.32 5.55 -10.42
CA PHE A 17 1.70 4.46 -9.68
C PHE A 17 2.40 4.26 -8.33
N SER A 18 1.62 4.38 -7.26
CA SER A 18 2.12 4.34 -5.89
C SER A 18 1.41 3.24 -5.11
N LEU A 19 2.15 2.22 -4.71
CA LEU A 19 1.65 1.12 -3.90
C LEU A 19 2.04 1.31 -2.43
N LEU A 20 1.05 1.57 -1.59
CA LEU A 20 1.20 1.79 -0.15
C LEU A 20 0.61 0.62 0.63
N GLY A 21 1.12 0.36 1.83
CA GLY A 21 0.58 -0.71 2.66
C GLY A 21 1.05 -0.66 4.11
N GLY A 22 0.35 -1.42 4.95
CA GLY A 22 0.56 -1.47 6.40
C GLY A 22 -0.51 -0.70 7.18
N GLY A 23 -0.88 -1.22 8.36
CA GLY A 23 -2.01 -0.69 9.13
C GLY A 23 -1.85 0.78 9.54
N HIS A 24 -0.67 1.18 10.00
CA HIS A 24 -0.38 2.58 10.33
C HIS A 24 -0.43 3.50 9.11
N THR A 25 0.07 3.03 7.95
CA THR A 25 0.04 3.76 6.69
C THR A 25 -1.40 3.96 6.21
N SER A 26 -2.21 2.89 6.25
CA SER A 26 -3.62 2.92 5.85
C SER A 26 -4.44 3.89 6.73
N ALA A 27 -4.20 3.89 8.05
CA ALA A 27 -4.86 4.82 8.95
C ALA A 27 -4.51 6.29 8.64
N ALA A 28 -3.23 6.57 8.39
CA ALA A 28 -2.77 7.92 8.04
C ALA A 28 -3.31 8.40 6.69
N ILE A 29 -3.43 7.52 5.69
CA ILE A 29 -4.02 7.85 4.39
C ILE A 29 -5.51 8.20 4.56
N SER A 30 -6.24 7.41 5.35
CA SER A 30 -7.66 7.65 5.63
C SER A 30 -7.88 8.98 6.36
N GLU A 31 -7.07 9.30 7.37
CA GLU A 31 -7.15 10.57 8.10
C GLU A 31 -6.86 11.79 7.21
N LEU A 32 -6.00 11.61 6.20
CA LEU A 32 -5.60 12.68 5.27
C LEU A 32 -6.49 12.80 4.03
N GLY A 33 -7.49 11.91 3.84
CA GLY A 33 -8.40 11.92 2.70
C GLY A 33 -7.73 11.64 1.35
N MET A 34 -6.63 10.88 1.38
CA MET A 34 -5.83 10.53 0.20
C MET A 34 -6.27 9.22 -0.48
N ASP A 35 -7.29 8.56 0.06
CA ASP A 35 -7.94 7.37 -0.52
C ASP A 35 -8.59 7.64 -1.88
N LYS A 36 -8.74 8.91 -2.26
CA LYS A 36 -9.36 9.37 -3.51
C LYS A 36 -8.36 9.59 -4.65
N CYS A 37 -7.07 9.29 -4.43
CA CYS A 37 -6.04 9.48 -5.44
C CYS A 37 -5.96 8.26 -6.37
N ASP A 38 -6.38 8.41 -7.63
CA ASP A 38 -6.49 7.29 -8.57
C ASP A 38 -5.17 6.54 -8.83
N HIS A 39 -4.03 7.22 -8.71
CA HIS A 39 -2.69 6.64 -8.90
C HIS A 39 -2.12 5.97 -7.63
N VAL A 40 -2.84 6.02 -6.50
CA VAL A 40 -2.42 5.45 -5.21
C VAL A 40 -3.25 4.21 -4.89
N HIS A 41 -2.60 3.05 -4.78
CA HIS A 41 -3.23 1.81 -4.32
C HIS A 41 -2.81 1.49 -2.89
N VAL A 42 -3.79 1.27 -2.00
CA VAL A 42 -3.54 0.94 -0.59
C VAL A 42 -3.84 -0.52 -0.32
N SER A 43 -2.78 -1.29 -0.04
CA SER A 43 -2.90 -2.69 0.35
C SER A 43 -3.27 -2.84 1.83
N LEU A 44 -4.42 -3.48 2.08
CA LEU A 44 -4.88 -3.87 3.41
C LEU A 44 -4.36 -5.25 3.86
N ALA A 45 -3.58 -5.93 3.01
CA ALA A 45 -3.19 -7.33 3.22
C ALA A 45 -2.11 -7.55 4.31
N GLY A 46 -1.63 -6.47 4.95
CA GLY A 46 -0.75 -6.51 6.11
C GLY A 46 0.47 -7.43 5.93
N GLY A 47 0.52 -8.53 6.68
CA GLY A 47 1.63 -9.48 6.62
C GLY A 47 1.79 -10.17 5.25
N ALA A 48 0.70 -10.40 4.52
CA ALA A 48 0.78 -10.99 3.17
C ALA A 48 1.41 -10.00 2.17
N PHE A 49 1.12 -8.70 2.31
CA PHE A 49 1.77 -7.65 1.52
C PHE A 49 3.29 -7.62 1.76
N LEU A 50 3.73 -7.66 3.01
CA LEU A 50 5.16 -7.72 3.33
C LEU A 50 5.82 -9.01 2.82
N ARG A 51 5.16 -10.16 2.95
CA ARG A 51 5.69 -11.42 2.40
C ARG A 51 5.88 -11.34 0.89
N TYR A 52 4.93 -10.74 0.18
CA TYR A 52 5.02 -10.53 -1.26
C TYR A 52 6.22 -9.64 -1.63
N LEU A 53 6.38 -8.49 -0.94
CA LEU A 53 7.53 -7.59 -1.16
C LEU A 53 8.88 -8.24 -0.84
N LEU A 54 8.91 -9.18 0.10
CA LEU A 54 10.10 -9.95 0.45
C LEU A 54 10.37 -11.11 -0.52
N GLY A 55 9.58 -11.27 -1.59
CA GLY A 55 9.71 -12.39 -2.53
C GLY A 55 9.39 -13.76 -1.91
N LYS A 56 8.72 -13.78 -0.75
CA LYS A 56 8.38 -15.02 -0.06
C LYS A 56 7.14 -15.64 -0.70
N PRO A 57 7.04 -16.99 -0.75
CA PRO A 57 5.88 -17.66 -1.30
C PRO A 57 4.61 -17.32 -0.50
N LEU A 58 3.52 -17.13 -1.24
CA LEU A 58 2.16 -16.99 -0.73
C LEU A 58 1.39 -18.28 -1.06
N PRO A 59 1.17 -19.19 -0.09
CA PRO A 59 0.62 -20.52 -0.36
C PRO A 59 -0.68 -20.51 -1.16
N GLY A 60 -1.59 -19.58 -0.86
CA GLY A 60 -2.86 -19.43 -1.60
C GLY A 60 -2.66 -19.08 -3.08
N ILE A 61 -1.71 -18.20 -3.41
CA ILE A 61 -1.40 -17.84 -4.79
C ILE A 61 -0.72 -19.00 -5.52
N GLU A 62 0.17 -19.73 -4.84
CA GLU A 62 0.90 -20.84 -5.45
C GLU A 62 0.00 -22.03 -5.84
N VAL A 63 -1.10 -22.25 -5.10
CA VAL A 63 -2.11 -23.25 -5.50
C VAL A 63 -2.87 -22.78 -6.73
N LEU A 64 -3.25 -21.51 -6.79
CA LEU A 64 -3.99 -20.94 -7.92
C LEU A 64 -3.17 -20.90 -9.22
N LYS A 65 -1.85 -20.68 -9.14
CA LYS A 65 -0.95 -20.73 -10.31
C LYS A 65 -0.83 -22.11 -10.97
N LYS A 66 -1.23 -23.17 -10.25
CA LYS A 66 -1.15 -24.56 -10.74
C LYS A 66 -2.45 -25.04 -11.39
N GLN A 67 -3.48 -24.19 -11.43
CA GLN A 67 -4.72 -24.43 -12.17
C GLN A 67 -4.61 -23.82 -13.56
#